data_AF-A0A9W8MSP3-F1
#
_entry.id   AF-A0A9W8MSP3-F1
#
_cell.length_a   1.000
_cell.length_b   1.000
_cell.length_c   1.000
_cell.angle_alpha   90.00
_cell.angle_beta   90.00
_cell.angle_gamma   90.00
#
_symmetry.space_group_name_H-M   'P 1'
#
loop_
_entity.id
_entity.type
_entity.pdbx_description
1 polymer ?
#
loop_
_entity_poly.entity_id
_entity_poly.type
_entity_poly.pdbx_seq_one_letter_code
_entity_poly.pdbx_strand_id
1 'polypeptide(L)'
;MYNSDSTTKCDILNVLPAPPVSVVKGDAPAVIVTSIHWARSFGPAALLVTYRSHGVVIWDAMTANTLRVYPIPSLVASASLSVDEKLLVVSNHRNGFDIYNLGYSGKVRTLEFKAVGQQRATSVAFLRGGRVVLSGSLRGNCGLWQLDEEIPMQVLDHHEKTEIFTLAEYYDLDNDICLFATGTHRAPGTEGTVINLWKVKASYRKRVAELGLRFFWCAAVILTTALAIYVSLYIARSREDISKID
;
A
#
# COMPACT_ATOMS: atom_id res chain seq x y z
N MET A 1 -4.52 24.66 42.68
CA MET A 1 -5.67 25.12 41.88
C MET A 1 -5.38 24.74 40.43
N TYR A 2 -6.02 23.69 39.93
CA TYR A 2 -5.94 23.31 38.52
C TYR A 2 -6.76 24.33 37.73
N ASN A 3 -6.11 25.06 36.82
CA ASN A 3 -6.79 26.01 35.95
C ASN A 3 -7.53 25.20 34.88
N SER A 4 -8.83 24.97 35.09
CA SER A 4 -9.67 24.07 34.31
C SER A 4 -10.42 24.76 33.17
N ASP A 5 -9.84 25.78 32.55
CA ASP A 5 -10.49 26.54 31.47
C ASP A 5 -9.67 26.54 30.17
N SER A 6 -9.01 25.42 29.84
CA SER A 6 -8.61 25.19 28.44
C SER A 6 -9.83 24.66 27.68
N THR A 7 -10.82 25.53 27.42
CA THR A 7 -11.86 25.18 26.45
C THR A 7 -11.18 25.06 25.09
N THR A 8 -10.93 23.85 24.63
CA THR A 8 -10.41 23.60 23.28
C THR A 8 -11.41 24.20 22.29
N LYS A 9 -11.05 25.32 21.67
CA LYS A 9 -11.82 25.97 20.61
C LYS A 9 -11.21 25.59 19.27
N CYS A 10 -12.05 25.24 18.30
CA CYS A 10 -11.64 24.87 16.95
C CYS A 10 -12.02 25.98 15.98
N ASP A 11 -11.03 26.58 15.33
CA ASP A 11 -11.23 27.58 14.29
C ASP A 11 -10.81 27.01 12.93
N ILE A 12 -11.43 27.49 11.85
CA ILE A 12 -11.02 27.15 10.49
C ILE A 12 -9.63 27.75 10.25
N LEU A 13 -8.63 26.89 10.05
CA LEU A 13 -7.27 27.33 9.75
C LEU A 13 -7.11 27.83 8.32
N ASN A 14 -7.59 27.06 7.34
CA ASN A 14 -7.49 27.40 5.92
C ASN A 14 -8.56 26.65 5.10
N VAL A 15 -8.88 27.18 3.91
CA VAL A 15 -9.79 26.58 2.93
C VAL A 15 -9.01 26.37 1.64
N LEU A 16 -8.81 25.10 1.26
CA LEU A 16 -8.08 24.76 0.04
C LEU A 16 -8.85 25.21 -1.20
N PRO A 17 -8.19 25.77 -2.23
CA PRO A 17 -8.85 26.17 -3.46
C PRO A 17 -9.31 24.95 -4.28
N ALA A 18 -10.09 25.20 -5.33
CA ALA A 18 -10.49 24.16 -6.27
C ALA A 18 -9.24 23.52 -6.93
N PRO A 19 -9.27 22.22 -7.20
CA PRO A 19 -8.17 21.56 -7.89
C PRO A 19 -8.01 22.08 -9.32
N PRO A 20 -6.85 21.85 -9.96
CA PRO A 20 -6.63 22.12 -11.37
C PRO A 20 -7.68 21.45 -12.27
N VAL A 21 -7.78 21.88 -13.53
CA VAL A 21 -8.80 21.44 -14.51
C VAL A 21 -8.97 19.92 -14.55
N SER A 22 -10.22 19.46 -14.70
CA SER A 22 -10.57 18.03 -14.80
C SER A 22 -9.74 17.33 -15.87
N VAL A 23 -9.22 16.14 -15.53
CA VAL A 23 -8.44 15.30 -16.45
C VAL A 23 -9.38 14.50 -17.36
N VAL A 24 -10.61 14.26 -16.92
CA VAL A 24 -11.61 13.48 -17.65
C VAL A 24 -12.50 14.41 -18.50
N LYS A 25 -12.37 14.31 -19.83
CA LYS A 25 -13.18 15.10 -20.78
C LYS A 25 -14.63 14.59 -20.82
N GLY A 26 -15.59 15.52 -20.81
CA GLY A 26 -17.03 15.22 -20.99
C GLY A 26 -17.83 15.12 -19.68
N ASP A 27 -17.17 15.16 -18.52
CA ASP A 27 -17.80 15.20 -17.21
C ASP A 27 -17.31 16.48 -16.50
N ALA A 28 -18.16 17.50 -16.33
CA ALA A 28 -17.80 18.77 -15.67
C ALA A 28 -19.01 19.37 -14.92
N PRO A 29 -18.87 20.03 -13.74
CA PRO A 29 -17.64 20.40 -13.02
C PRO A 29 -17.72 20.19 -11.48
N ALA A 30 -18.50 19.24 -10.98
CA ALA A 30 -18.60 19.06 -9.52
C ALA A 30 -17.26 18.55 -8.96
N VAL A 31 -16.57 19.40 -8.20
CA VAL A 31 -15.34 19.05 -7.49
C VAL A 31 -15.73 18.15 -6.32
N ILE A 32 -15.71 16.85 -6.56
CA ILE A 32 -16.02 15.83 -5.55
C ILE A 32 -14.71 15.26 -5.01
N VAL A 33 -14.47 15.43 -3.71
CA VAL A 33 -13.39 14.77 -2.98
C VAL A 33 -13.82 13.35 -2.64
N THR A 34 -12.95 12.38 -2.90
CA THR A 34 -13.21 10.95 -2.63
C THR A 34 -12.34 10.37 -1.53
N SER A 35 -11.18 10.98 -1.26
CA SER A 35 -10.36 10.61 -0.10
C SER A 35 -9.39 11.73 0.27
N ILE A 36 -8.97 11.75 1.53
CA ILE A 36 -8.02 12.70 2.10
C ILE A 36 -7.04 11.91 2.97
N HIS A 37 -5.74 12.16 2.79
CA HIS A 37 -4.66 11.52 3.55
C HIS A 37 -3.60 12.55 3.93
N TRP A 38 -3.09 12.50 5.16
CA TRP A 38 -1.85 13.22 5.49
C TRP A 38 -0.67 12.51 4.81
N ALA A 39 0.22 13.28 4.18
CA ALA A 39 1.32 12.76 3.38
C ALA A 39 2.64 13.46 3.76
N ARG A 40 3.15 13.14 4.96
CA ARG A 40 4.26 13.82 5.64
C ARG A 40 5.58 13.79 4.86
N SER A 41 5.78 12.82 3.98
CA SER A 41 6.93 12.70 3.08
C SER A 41 7.02 13.84 2.06
N PHE A 42 5.90 14.54 1.77
CA PHE A 42 5.85 15.68 0.86
C PHE A 42 5.99 17.03 1.58
N GLY A 43 5.89 17.03 2.92
CA GLY A 43 6.00 18.23 3.73
C GLY A 43 5.34 18.05 5.11
N PRO A 44 5.67 18.90 6.11
CA PRO A 44 5.21 18.75 7.49
C PRO A 44 3.68 18.86 7.64
N ALA A 45 3.02 19.60 6.74
CA ALA A 45 1.58 19.78 6.69
C ALA A 45 1.01 19.40 5.31
N ALA A 46 1.64 18.45 4.63
CA ALA A 46 1.20 18.05 3.31
C ALA A 46 -0.06 17.16 3.39
N LEU A 47 -1.09 17.55 2.63
CA LEU A 47 -2.38 16.87 2.56
C LEU A 47 -2.62 16.38 1.14
N LEU A 48 -2.68 15.06 0.97
CA LEU A 48 -3.06 14.42 -0.28
C LEU A 48 -4.59 14.36 -0.36
N VAL A 49 -5.14 14.99 -1.39
CA VAL A 49 -6.57 15.00 -1.67
C VAL A 49 -6.80 14.33 -3.02
N THR A 50 -7.68 13.35 -3.05
CA THR A 50 -8.09 12.68 -4.28
C THR A 50 -9.47 13.15 -4.69
N TYR A 51 -9.61 13.47 -5.96
CA TYR A 51 -10.84 13.98 -6.56
C TYR A 51 -11.37 13.00 -7.58
N ARG A 52 -12.70 12.95 -7.70
CA ARG A 52 -13.39 12.05 -8.62
C ARG A 52 -12.94 12.22 -10.07
N SER A 53 -12.77 13.46 -10.56
CA SER A 53 -12.45 13.75 -11.97
C SER A 53 -11.16 14.54 -12.18
N HIS A 54 -10.53 15.03 -11.10
CA HIS A 54 -9.37 15.91 -11.15
C HIS A 54 -8.06 15.21 -10.76
N GLY A 55 -8.10 13.89 -10.51
CA GLY A 55 -6.95 13.12 -10.08
C GLY A 55 -6.57 13.43 -8.63
N VAL A 56 -5.28 13.48 -8.34
CA VAL A 56 -4.76 13.64 -6.99
C VAL A 56 -3.96 14.93 -6.91
N VAL A 57 -4.20 15.71 -5.86
CA VAL A 57 -3.45 16.93 -5.57
C VAL A 57 -2.90 16.83 -4.16
N ILE A 58 -1.61 17.16 -4.01
CA ILE A 58 -0.98 17.29 -2.70
C ILE A 58 -0.89 18.78 -2.40
N TRP A 59 -1.48 19.19 -1.29
CA TRP A 59 -1.57 20.55 -0.82
C TRP A 59 -0.67 20.76 0.39
N ASP A 60 -0.17 21.97 0.57
CA ASP A 60 0.29 22.44 1.87
C ASP A 60 -0.93 22.95 2.65
N ALA A 61 -1.30 22.26 3.73
CA ALA A 61 -2.50 22.60 4.49
C ALA A 61 -2.42 23.94 5.23
N MET A 62 -1.21 24.47 5.46
CA MET A 62 -1.02 25.76 6.15
C MET A 62 -1.18 26.92 5.18
N THR A 63 -0.60 26.80 3.99
CA THR A 63 -0.54 27.89 3.00
C THR A 63 -1.58 27.77 1.88
N ALA A 64 -2.29 26.64 1.81
CA ALA A 64 -3.21 26.27 0.71
C ALA A 64 -2.55 26.25 -0.68
N ASN A 65 -1.23 26.13 -0.73
CA ASN A 65 -0.47 26.02 -1.98
C ASN A 65 -0.46 24.58 -2.49
N THR A 66 -0.50 24.42 -3.80
CA THR A 66 -0.30 23.11 -4.45
C THR A 66 1.16 22.71 -4.39
N LEU A 67 1.47 21.58 -3.76
CA LEU A 67 2.80 20.98 -3.72
C LEU A 67 3.05 20.09 -4.94
N ARG A 68 2.09 19.22 -5.28
CA ARG A 68 2.18 18.31 -6.43
C ARG A 68 0.80 17.99 -7.01
N VAL A 69 0.77 17.63 -8.29
CA VAL A 69 -0.43 17.20 -9.01
C VAL A 69 -0.13 15.90 -9.75
N TYR A 70 -0.97 14.89 -9.54
CA TYR A 70 -0.90 13.61 -10.24
C TYR A 70 -2.19 13.43 -11.06
N PRO A 71 -2.12 13.60 -12.39
CA PRO A 71 -3.28 13.41 -13.25
C PRO A 71 -3.65 11.92 -13.32
N ILE A 72 -4.92 11.61 -13.05
CA ILE A 72 -5.48 10.27 -13.19
C ILE A 72 -6.50 10.29 -14.33
N PRO A 73 -6.26 9.58 -15.44
CA PRO A 73 -7.13 9.62 -16.62
C PRO A 73 -8.36 8.70 -16.48
N SER A 74 -8.98 8.69 -15.30
CA SER A 74 -10.14 7.87 -14.98
C SER A 74 -10.91 8.50 -13.82
N LEU A 75 -12.19 8.16 -13.68
CA LEU A 75 -12.94 8.53 -12.49
C LEU A 75 -12.40 7.75 -11.29
N VAL A 76 -12.18 8.46 -10.20
CA VAL A 76 -11.69 7.90 -8.93
C VAL A 76 -12.82 7.76 -7.94
N ALA A 77 -13.03 6.55 -7.44
CA ALA A 77 -14.05 6.23 -6.45
C ALA A 77 -13.55 6.35 -5.01
N SER A 78 -12.32 5.91 -4.78
CA SER A 78 -11.67 5.82 -3.47
C SER A 78 -10.17 5.77 -3.71
N ALA A 79 -9.37 6.25 -2.77
CA ALA A 79 -7.93 6.03 -2.79
C ALA A 79 -7.38 5.83 -1.38
N SER A 80 -6.27 5.10 -1.30
CA SER A 80 -5.55 4.84 -0.06
C SER A 80 -4.05 5.03 -0.28
N LEU A 81 -3.44 5.77 0.64
CA LEU A 81 -2.00 6.02 0.67
C LEU A 81 -1.31 4.93 1.48
N SER A 82 -0.24 4.36 0.93
CA SER A 82 0.59 3.40 1.67
C SER A 82 1.28 4.05 2.87
N VAL A 83 1.62 3.25 3.88
CA VAL A 83 2.26 3.72 5.12
C VAL A 83 3.62 4.39 4.87
N ASP A 84 4.36 3.93 3.86
CA ASP A 84 5.63 4.55 3.46
C ASP A 84 5.44 5.77 2.54
N GLU A 85 4.19 6.12 2.22
CA GLU A 85 3.72 7.21 1.39
C GLU A 85 4.29 7.22 -0.05
N LYS A 86 4.87 6.10 -0.49
CA LYS A 86 5.43 5.99 -1.85
C LYS A 86 4.42 5.53 -2.86
N LEU A 87 3.47 4.70 -2.43
CA LEU A 87 2.43 4.14 -3.28
C LEU A 87 1.06 4.71 -2.93
N LEU A 88 0.25 4.95 -3.95
CA LEU A 88 -1.15 5.28 -3.84
C LEU A 88 -1.94 4.27 -4.65
N VAL A 89 -2.92 3.63 -4.03
CA VAL A 89 -3.88 2.78 -4.74
C VAL A 89 -5.17 3.54 -4.93
N VAL A 90 -5.73 3.45 -6.13
CA VAL A 90 -6.88 4.21 -6.58
C VAL A 90 -7.90 3.25 -7.17
N SER A 91 -9.12 3.30 -6.68
CA SER A 91 -10.26 2.60 -7.28
C SER A 91 -10.65 3.34 -8.56
N ASN A 92 -10.34 2.72 -9.69
CA ASN A 92 -10.67 3.24 -10.99
C ASN A 92 -12.05 2.71 -11.40
N HIS A 93 -12.86 3.57 -12.00
CA HIS A 93 -14.19 3.14 -12.43
C HIS A 93 -14.19 2.17 -13.62
N ARG A 94 -13.07 2.02 -14.35
CA ARG A 94 -13.04 1.31 -15.65
C ARG A 94 -12.84 -0.19 -15.52
N ASN A 95 -11.77 -0.63 -14.88
CA ASN A 95 -11.30 -2.02 -14.91
C ASN A 95 -10.76 -2.56 -13.58
N GLY A 96 -10.77 -1.77 -12.50
CA GLY A 96 -10.38 -2.24 -11.17
C GLY A 96 -9.63 -1.17 -10.39
N PHE A 97 -8.38 -1.47 -9.99
CA PHE A 97 -7.60 -0.59 -9.12
C PHE A 97 -6.27 -0.25 -9.77
N ASP A 98 -5.92 1.03 -9.82
CA ASP A 98 -4.62 1.48 -10.29
C ASP A 98 -3.69 1.78 -9.12
N ILE A 99 -2.44 1.36 -9.24
CA ILE A 99 -1.38 1.64 -8.29
C ILE A 99 -0.44 2.67 -8.92
N TYR A 100 -0.24 3.77 -8.21
CA TYR A 100 0.64 4.86 -8.57
C TYR A 100 1.84 4.91 -7.63
N ASN A 101 3.01 5.21 -8.18
CA ASN A 101 4.18 5.56 -7.39
C ASN A 101 4.32 7.09 -7.39
N LEU A 102 4.21 7.68 -6.20
CA LEU A 102 4.24 9.12 -6.01
C LEU A 102 5.67 9.69 -6.09
N GLY A 103 6.71 8.86 -5.99
CA GLY A 103 8.11 9.26 -6.15
C GLY A 103 8.51 9.57 -7.60
N TYR A 104 8.06 8.75 -8.56
CA TYR A 104 8.39 8.89 -9.99
C TYR A 104 7.22 9.41 -10.84
N SER A 105 6.10 9.78 -10.22
CA SER A 105 4.91 10.34 -10.88
C SER A 105 4.36 9.48 -12.02
N GLY A 106 4.16 8.19 -11.76
CA GLY A 106 3.70 7.24 -12.78
C GLY A 106 2.78 6.16 -12.23
N LYS A 107 1.89 5.67 -13.11
CA LYS A 107 1.13 4.44 -12.86
C LYS A 107 2.08 3.25 -12.94
N VAL A 108 2.14 2.47 -11.87
CA VAL A 108 2.98 1.26 -11.78
C VAL A 108 2.26 0.06 -12.35
N ARG A 109 0.98 -0.11 -11.98
CA ARG A 109 0.22 -1.33 -12.29
C ARG A 109 -1.28 -1.05 -12.24
N THR A 110 -2.05 -1.86 -12.95
CA THR A 110 -3.50 -1.98 -12.78
C THR A 110 -3.80 -3.40 -12.25
N LEU A 111 -4.51 -3.49 -11.13
CA LEU A 111 -5.09 -4.73 -10.62
C LEU A 111 -6.47 -4.88 -11.26
N GLU A 112 -6.55 -5.72 -12.30
CA GLU A 112 -7.81 -5.96 -12.99
C GLU A 112 -8.75 -6.77 -12.11
N PHE A 113 -9.82 -6.13 -11.64
CA PHE A 113 -10.86 -6.79 -10.88
C PHE A 113 -12.19 -6.61 -11.61
N LYS A 114 -12.47 -7.54 -12.51
CA LYS A 114 -13.75 -7.62 -13.21
C LYS A 114 -14.81 -8.16 -12.23
N ALA A 115 -15.33 -7.29 -11.37
CA ALA A 115 -16.60 -7.57 -10.71
C ALA A 115 -17.66 -7.79 -11.80
N VAL A 116 -18.29 -8.96 -11.81
CA VAL A 116 -19.33 -9.30 -12.80
C VAL A 116 -20.55 -8.40 -12.58
N GLY A 117 -20.69 -7.33 -13.39
CA GLY A 117 -21.84 -6.41 -13.36
C GLY A 117 -21.47 -4.95 -13.09
N GLN A 118 -22.49 -4.08 -13.19
CA GLN A 118 -22.36 -2.63 -13.40
C GLN A 118 -21.33 -1.89 -12.54
N GLN A 119 -20.70 -0.91 -13.20
CA GLN A 119 -19.59 -0.10 -12.71
C GLN A 119 -20.07 0.92 -11.67
N ARG A 120 -19.93 0.60 -10.38
CA ARG A 120 -19.99 1.62 -9.32
C ARG A 120 -18.72 1.59 -8.47
N ALA A 121 -18.51 2.73 -7.81
CA ALA A 121 -17.40 3.02 -6.94
C ALA A 121 -17.22 1.97 -5.85
N THR A 122 -16.02 1.42 -5.71
CA THR A 122 -15.66 0.48 -4.64
C THR A 122 -14.56 1.06 -3.77
N SER A 123 -14.63 0.82 -2.46
CA SER A 123 -13.61 1.22 -1.50
C SER A 123 -12.31 0.42 -1.71
N VAL A 124 -11.17 1.08 -1.51
CA VAL A 124 -9.84 0.47 -1.61
C VAL A 124 -8.96 0.90 -0.43
N ALA A 125 -8.15 -0.02 0.09
CA ALA A 125 -7.33 0.20 1.28
C ALA A 125 -5.98 -0.53 1.20
N PHE A 126 -4.92 0.06 1.76
CA PHE A 126 -3.61 -0.58 1.88
C PHE A 126 -3.44 -1.25 3.24
N LEU A 127 -3.11 -2.53 3.23
CA LEU A 127 -2.80 -3.30 4.42
C LEU A 127 -1.30 -3.58 4.58
N ARG A 128 -0.88 -3.83 5.83
CA ARG A 128 0.47 -4.29 6.21
C ARG A 128 1.60 -3.46 5.60
N GLY A 129 1.64 -2.17 5.94
CA GLY A 129 2.70 -1.29 5.45
C GLY A 129 2.72 -1.13 3.93
N GLY A 130 1.57 -1.29 3.25
CA GLY A 130 1.42 -1.08 1.81
C GLY A 130 1.65 -2.32 0.94
N ARG A 131 1.87 -3.51 1.51
CA ARG A 131 2.17 -4.73 0.70
C ARG A 131 0.94 -5.43 0.14
N VAL A 132 -0.21 -5.22 0.76
CA VAL A 132 -1.46 -5.89 0.41
C VAL A 132 -2.53 -4.84 0.13
N VAL A 133 -3.34 -5.04 -0.89
CA VAL A 133 -4.46 -4.17 -1.24
C VAL A 133 -5.76 -4.89 -0.95
N LEU A 134 -6.71 -4.21 -0.30
CA LEU A 134 -8.10 -4.63 -0.19
C LEU A 134 -8.95 -3.89 -1.19
N SER A 135 -9.80 -4.62 -1.89
CA SER A 135 -10.79 -4.07 -2.82
C SER A 135 -12.20 -4.54 -2.49
N GLY A 136 -13.16 -3.63 -2.35
CA GLY A 136 -14.58 -3.98 -2.23
C GLY A 136 -15.26 -4.32 -3.58
N SER A 137 -16.43 -4.94 -3.53
CA SER A 137 -17.34 -5.19 -4.67
C SER A 137 -18.79 -4.92 -4.28
N LEU A 138 -19.63 -4.61 -5.28
CA LEU A 138 -21.08 -4.43 -5.12
C LEU A 138 -21.85 -5.74 -4.99
N ARG A 139 -21.20 -6.89 -5.17
CA ARG A 139 -21.83 -8.21 -5.04
C ARG A 139 -21.32 -9.02 -3.84
N GLY A 140 -20.62 -8.39 -2.90
CA GLY A 140 -20.26 -8.98 -1.61
C GLY A 140 -18.86 -9.59 -1.58
N ASN A 141 -18.10 -9.50 -2.67
CA ASN A 141 -16.76 -10.05 -2.73
C ASN A 141 -15.73 -8.97 -2.41
N CYS A 142 -14.87 -9.17 -1.42
CA CYS A 142 -13.65 -8.38 -1.30
C CYS A 142 -12.46 -9.15 -1.89
N GLY A 143 -11.63 -8.48 -2.68
CA GLY A 143 -10.35 -9.03 -3.13
C GLY A 143 -9.24 -8.62 -2.17
N LEU A 144 -8.41 -9.58 -1.78
CA LEU A 144 -7.14 -9.37 -1.09
C LEU A 144 -6.01 -9.61 -2.09
N TRP A 145 -5.17 -8.62 -2.33
CA TRP A 145 -4.17 -8.64 -3.40
C TRP A 145 -2.77 -8.46 -2.84
N GLN A 146 -1.81 -9.23 -3.34
CA GLN A 146 -0.39 -8.89 -3.20
C GLN A 146 0.01 -8.01 -4.38
N LEU A 147 0.78 -6.95 -4.14
CA LEU A 147 1.19 -5.99 -5.19
C LEU A 147 1.91 -6.61 -6.39
N ASP A 148 2.55 -7.76 -6.18
CA ASP A 148 3.33 -8.48 -7.21
C ASP A 148 2.48 -9.45 -8.03
N GLU A 149 1.21 -9.66 -7.68
CA GLU A 149 0.35 -10.70 -8.25
C GLU A 149 -0.82 -10.08 -9.03
N GLU A 150 -1.17 -10.66 -10.18
CA GLU A 150 -2.27 -10.19 -11.04
C GLU A 150 -3.63 -10.80 -10.68
N ILE A 151 -3.64 -11.75 -9.75
CA ILE A 151 -4.82 -12.48 -9.28
C ILE A 151 -4.94 -12.21 -7.78
N PRO A 152 -6.16 -12.03 -7.24
CA PRO A 152 -6.30 -11.85 -5.80
C PRO A 152 -5.83 -13.10 -5.06
N MET A 153 -5.01 -12.92 -4.02
CA MET A 153 -4.58 -13.99 -3.13
C MET A 153 -5.77 -14.69 -2.48
N GLN A 154 -6.81 -13.92 -2.18
CA GLN A 154 -8.03 -14.41 -1.57
C GLN A 154 -9.19 -13.54 -1.99
N VAL A 155 -10.32 -14.19 -2.30
CA VAL A 155 -11.61 -13.53 -2.41
C VAL A 155 -12.39 -13.83 -1.14
N LEU A 156 -12.73 -12.77 -0.40
CA LEU A 156 -13.49 -12.82 0.84
C LEU A 156 -14.96 -12.76 0.48
N ASP A 157 -15.65 -13.88 0.64
CA ASP A 157 -17.09 -13.97 0.47
C ASP A 157 -17.79 -13.40 1.71
N HIS A 158 -18.59 -12.34 1.52
CA HIS A 158 -19.34 -11.72 2.61
C HIS A 158 -20.72 -12.35 2.84
N HIS A 159 -21.03 -13.45 2.14
CA HIS A 159 -22.28 -14.20 2.19
C HIS A 159 -23.54 -13.31 1.98
N GLU A 160 -24.29 -13.63 0.91
CA GLU A 160 -25.41 -12.84 0.37
C GLU A 160 -24.98 -11.62 -0.45
N LYS A 161 -25.85 -11.23 -1.41
CA LYS A 161 -25.68 -10.09 -2.33
C LYS A 161 -25.61 -8.77 -1.54
N THR A 162 -24.44 -8.50 -1.01
CA THR A 162 -24.15 -7.37 -0.13
C THR A 162 -23.29 -6.37 -0.87
N GLU A 163 -23.62 -5.10 -0.76
CA GLU A 163 -22.74 -4.04 -1.27
C GLU A 163 -21.74 -3.69 -0.15
N ILE A 164 -20.43 -3.69 -0.46
CA ILE A 164 -19.39 -3.26 0.48
C ILE A 164 -19.19 -1.75 0.30
N PHE A 165 -19.46 -0.99 1.36
CA PHE A 165 -19.44 0.48 1.30
C PHE A 165 -18.18 1.08 1.90
N THR A 166 -17.66 0.45 2.96
CA THR A 166 -16.54 1.02 3.70
C THR A 166 -15.60 -0.05 4.19
N LEU A 167 -14.33 0.32 4.27
CA LEU A 167 -13.23 -0.48 4.77
C LEU A 167 -12.50 0.36 5.79
N ALA A 168 -12.19 -0.24 6.93
CA ALA A 168 -11.29 0.35 7.91
C ALA A 168 -10.17 -0.63 8.21
N GLU A 169 -8.94 -0.17 8.12
CA GLU A 169 -7.75 -0.96 8.39
C GLU A 169 -7.17 -0.65 9.77
N TYR A 170 -6.60 -1.67 10.39
CA TYR A 170 -5.83 -1.53 11.61
C TYR A 170 -4.57 -2.38 11.48
N TYR A 171 -3.43 -1.74 11.71
CA TYR A 171 -2.15 -2.41 11.72
C TYR A 171 -1.38 -2.06 13.00
N ASP A 172 -1.11 -3.08 13.79
CA ASP A 172 -0.24 -3.02 14.94
C ASP A 172 1.17 -3.43 14.52
N LEU A 173 2.08 -2.45 14.50
CA LEU A 173 3.49 -2.63 14.12
C LEU A 173 4.24 -3.51 15.12
N ASP A 174 3.90 -3.43 16.40
CA ASP A 174 4.65 -4.10 17.48
C ASP A 174 4.31 -5.60 17.53
N ASN A 175 3.04 -5.94 17.26
CA ASN A 175 2.53 -7.31 17.33
C ASN A 175 2.35 -8.00 15.97
N ASP A 176 2.66 -7.33 14.85
CA ASP A 176 2.39 -7.78 13.46
C ASP A 176 0.94 -8.24 13.25
N ILE A 177 0.00 -7.56 13.91
CA ILE A 177 -1.42 -7.83 13.80
C ILE A 177 -2.00 -6.91 12.72
N CYS A 178 -2.55 -7.51 11.67
CA CYS A 178 -3.31 -6.79 10.66
C CYS A 178 -4.77 -7.21 10.72
N LEU A 179 -5.63 -6.26 11.07
CA LEU A 179 -7.07 -6.40 11.07
C LEU A 179 -7.67 -5.46 10.01
N PHE A 180 -8.83 -5.82 9.52
CA PHE A 180 -9.67 -4.88 8.80
C PHE A 180 -11.14 -5.17 9.07
N ALA A 181 -11.93 -4.10 9.04
CA ALA A 181 -13.37 -4.15 9.15
C ALA A 181 -13.99 -3.84 7.79
N THR A 182 -15.02 -4.59 7.41
CA THR A 182 -15.83 -4.29 6.23
C THR A 182 -17.25 -3.99 6.67
N GLY A 183 -17.75 -2.82 6.24
CA GLY A 183 -19.15 -2.43 6.44
C GLY A 183 -19.96 -2.79 5.21
N THR A 184 -20.92 -3.70 5.36
CA THR A 184 -21.78 -4.16 4.28
C THR A 184 -23.24 -3.82 4.53
N HIS A 185 -23.95 -3.45 3.46
CA HIS A 185 -25.41 -3.30 3.49
C HIS A 185 -26.04 -4.49 2.74
N ARG A 186 -27.04 -5.11 3.35
CA ARG A 186 -27.86 -6.15 2.71
C ARG A 186 -28.95 -5.51 1.85
N ALA A 187 -29.30 -6.15 0.73
CA ALA A 187 -30.32 -5.64 -0.19
C ALA A 187 -31.67 -5.38 0.52
N PRO A 188 -32.51 -4.46 0.01
CA PRO A 188 -33.83 -4.19 0.60
C PRO A 188 -34.67 -5.48 0.65
N GLY A 189 -35.14 -5.83 1.86
CA GLY A 189 -35.89 -7.07 2.13
C GLY A 189 -35.18 -8.07 3.04
N THR A 190 -33.88 -7.89 3.32
CA THR A 190 -33.16 -8.59 4.39
C THR A 190 -32.62 -7.58 5.38
N GLU A 191 -33.03 -7.68 6.65
CA GLU A 191 -32.59 -6.74 7.68
C GLU A 191 -31.09 -6.89 7.99
N GLY A 192 -30.38 -5.76 8.10
CA GLY A 192 -29.10 -5.65 8.78
C GLY A 192 -27.94 -5.09 7.96
N THR A 193 -27.36 -3.97 8.43
CA THR A 193 -25.96 -3.64 8.16
C THR A 193 -25.09 -4.60 8.96
N VAL A 194 -24.09 -5.21 8.30
CA VAL A 194 -23.16 -6.13 8.97
C VAL A 194 -21.77 -5.52 8.95
N ILE A 195 -21.08 -5.60 10.09
CA ILE A 195 -19.66 -5.27 10.19
C ILE A 195 -18.92 -6.59 10.36
N ASN A 196 -18.14 -6.96 9.34
CA ASN A 196 -17.29 -8.15 9.44
C ASN A 196 -15.89 -7.72 9.86
N LEU A 197 -15.34 -8.39 10.88
CA LEU A 197 -13.97 -8.21 11.33
C LEU A 197 -13.11 -9.35 10.80
N TRP A 198 -12.03 -8.99 10.14
CA TRP A 198 -11.14 -9.92 9.49
C TRP A 198 -9.74 -9.78 10.08
N LYS A 199 -9.09 -10.93 10.32
CA LYS A 199 -7.68 -10.98 10.72
C LYS A 199 -6.88 -11.54 9.56
N VAL A 200 -5.94 -10.75 9.05
CA VAL A 200 -4.99 -11.25 8.07
C VAL A 200 -3.95 -12.09 8.80
N LYS A 201 -3.78 -13.36 8.41
CA LYS A 201 -2.67 -14.18 8.91
C LYS A 201 -1.40 -13.85 8.14
N ALA A 202 -0.27 -13.70 8.83
CA ALA A 202 1.01 -13.44 8.16
C ALA A 202 1.35 -14.65 7.31
N SER A 203 1.45 -14.47 5.99
CA SER A 203 2.08 -15.50 5.16
C SER A 203 3.58 -15.35 5.38
N TYR A 204 4.12 -16.15 6.29
CA TYR A 204 5.55 -16.21 6.56
C TYR A 204 6.26 -16.76 5.32
N ARG A 205 6.61 -15.90 4.36
CA ARG A 205 7.48 -16.29 3.23
C ARG A 205 8.92 -16.40 3.75
N LYS A 206 9.31 -17.61 4.19
CA LYS A 206 10.72 -18.04 4.25
C LYS A 206 11.35 -17.88 2.86
N ARG A 207 11.97 -16.74 2.54
CA ARG A 207 12.80 -16.65 1.32
C ARG A 207 14.14 -15.93 1.47
N VAL A 208 14.43 -15.32 2.62
CA VAL A 208 15.71 -14.61 2.80
C VAL A 208 16.66 -15.34 3.76
N ALA A 209 16.15 -16.12 4.72
CA ALA A 209 17.01 -16.87 5.65
C ALA A 209 17.76 -18.04 4.99
N GLU A 210 17.15 -18.73 4.02
CA GLU A 210 17.78 -19.90 3.38
C GLU A 210 18.87 -19.54 2.37
N LEU A 211 18.80 -18.37 1.72
CA LEU A 211 19.91 -17.90 0.88
C LEU A 211 21.11 -17.46 1.71
N GLY A 212 20.88 -16.71 2.80
CA GLY A 212 21.96 -16.28 3.70
C GLY A 212 22.74 -17.48 4.26
N LEU A 213 22.05 -18.49 4.79
CA LEU A 213 22.69 -19.69 5.33
C LEU A 213 23.48 -20.49 4.28
N ARG A 214 23.00 -20.58 3.04
CA ARG A 214 23.74 -21.24 1.95
C ARG A 214 25.00 -20.45 1.54
N PHE A 215 24.91 -19.12 1.46
CA PHE A 215 26.08 -18.28 1.15
C PHE A 215 27.14 -18.33 2.26
N PHE A 216 26.72 -18.33 3.54
CA PHE A 216 27.64 -18.49 4.66
C PHE A 216 28.37 -19.85 4.64
N TRP A 217 27.66 -20.94 4.31
CA TRP A 217 28.29 -22.26 4.18
C TRP A 217 29.25 -22.35 3.00
N CYS A 218 28.89 -21.82 1.84
CA CYS A 218 29.78 -21.83 0.68
C CYS A 218 31.04 -20.99 0.92
N ALA A 219 30.92 -19.81 1.52
CA ALA A 219 32.07 -18.96 1.85
C ALA A 219 33.02 -19.62 2.87
N ALA A 220 32.47 -20.29 3.89
CA ALA A 220 33.27 -21.01 4.88
C ALA A 220 34.06 -22.18 4.26
N VAL A 221 33.47 -22.94 3.33
CA VAL A 221 34.16 -24.05 2.63
C VAL A 221 35.26 -23.55 1.70
N ILE A 222 35.06 -22.42 1.03
CA ILE A 222 36.09 -21.83 0.15
C ILE A 222 37.27 -21.32 0.98
N LEU A 223 37.02 -20.70 2.13
CA LEU A 223 38.08 -20.19 3.02
C LEU A 223 38.93 -21.32 3.62
N THR A 224 38.32 -22.43 4.05
CA THR A 224 39.07 -23.55 4.63
C THR A 224 39.89 -24.31 3.59
N THR A 225 39.36 -24.48 2.37
CA THR A 225 40.10 -25.11 1.27
C THR A 225 41.26 -24.23 0.79
N ALA A 226 41.05 -22.91 0.66
CA ALA A 226 42.12 -21.97 0.32
C ALA A 226 43.25 -21.95 1.36
N LEU A 227 42.91 -21.98 2.65
CA LEU A 227 43.89 -22.04 3.74
C LEU A 227 44.67 -23.36 3.71
N ALA A 228 44.00 -24.49 3.49
CA ALA A 228 44.66 -25.79 3.39
C ALA A 228 45.65 -25.86 2.21
N ILE A 229 45.28 -25.29 1.06
CA ILE A 229 46.16 -25.19 -0.11
C ILE A 229 47.37 -24.30 0.20
N TYR A 230 47.15 -23.13 0.82
CA TYR A 230 48.22 -22.22 1.19
C TYR A 230 49.23 -22.86 2.14
N VAL A 231 48.74 -23.54 3.19
CA VAL A 231 49.60 -24.26 4.16
C VAL A 231 50.38 -25.38 3.46
N SER A 232 49.74 -26.13 2.56
CA SER A 232 50.41 -27.20 1.81
C SER A 232 51.53 -26.67 0.91
N LEU A 233 51.28 -25.55 0.21
CA LEU A 233 52.28 -24.88 -0.62
C LEU A 233 53.43 -24.29 0.21
N TYR A 234 53.13 -23.73 1.38
CA TYR A 234 54.14 -23.21 2.29
C TYR A 234 55.06 -24.32 2.81
N ILE A 235 54.50 -25.46 3.21
CA ILE A 235 55.27 -26.63 3.66
C ILE A 235 56.12 -27.19 2.50
N ALA A 236 55.56 -27.32 1.29
CA ALA A 236 56.29 -27.80 0.13
C ALA A 236 57.50 -26.89 -0.20
N ARG A 237 57.30 -25.57 -0.17
CA ARG A 237 58.36 -24.59 -0.42
C ARG A 237 59.46 -24.63 0.64
N SER A 238 59.08 -24.76 1.91
CA SER A 238 60.05 -24.91 3.01
C SER A 238 60.90 -26.18 2.86
N ARG A 239 60.34 -27.29 2.34
CA ARG A 239 61.09 -28.52 2.07
C ARG A 239 62.06 -28.39 0.91
N GLU A 240 61.67 -27.69 -0.17
CA GLU A 240 62.58 -27.40 -1.28
C GLU A 240 63.76 -26.52 -0.85
N ASP A 241 63.51 -25.51 -0.02
CA ASP A 241 64.58 -24.63 0.48
C ASP A 241 65.56 -25.37 1.40
N ILE A 242 65.09 -26.35 2.20
CA ILE A 242 65.95 -27.21 3.02
C ILE A 242 66.77 -28.17 2.14
N SER A 243 66.21 -28.73 1.06
CA SER A 243 66.90 -29.68 0.18
C SER A 243 68.01 -29.06 -0.70
N LYS A 244 68.14 -27.73 -0.72
CA LYS A 244 69.19 -27.00 -1.46
C LYS A 244 70.40 -26.62 -0.60
N ILE A 245 70.36 -26.93 0.69
CA ILE A 245 71.39 -26.56 1.68
C ILE A 245 72.34 -27.74 1.98
N ASP A 246 72.02 -28.95 1.49
CA ASP A 246 72.90 -30.14 1.48
C ASP A 246 73.54 -30.34 0.10
#